data_AF-A0A1Y0GBD2-F1
#
_entry.id   AF-A0A1Y0GBD2-F1
#
_cell.length_a   1.000
_cell.length_b   1.000
_cell.length_c   1.000
_cell.angle_alpha   90.00
_cell.angle_beta   90.00
_cell.angle_gamma   90.00
#
_symmetry.space_group_name_H-M   'P 1'
#
loop_
_entity.id
_entity.type
_entity.pdbx_description
1 polymer ?
#
loop_
_entity_poly.entity_id
_entity_poly.type
_entity_poly.pdbx_seq_one_letter_code
_entity_poly.pdbx_strand_id
1 'polypeptide(L)' 'MTATTKGTLSAGRPSAKSSKAATLASLADKAATVRVNFDLDRDQHIKLKLYATKQGKSIKEVLSDYVAQLPE' A
#
# COMPACT_ATOMS: atom_id res chain seq x y z
N MET A 1 -15.52 -41.46 -34.40
CA MET A 1 -15.69 -40.01 -34.67
C MET A 1 -16.11 -39.34 -33.38
N THR A 2 -15.33 -38.34 -33.00
CA THR A 2 -15.21 -37.68 -31.69
C THR A 2 -16.41 -36.83 -31.28
N ALA A 3 -16.72 -36.80 -29.98
CA ALA A 3 -17.49 -35.71 -29.37
C ALA A 3 -16.68 -35.11 -28.22
N THR A 4 -16.08 -33.94 -28.47
CA THR A 4 -15.30 -33.15 -27.52
C THR A 4 -16.23 -32.19 -26.79
N THR A 5 -16.40 -32.36 -25.49
CA THR A 5 -16.97 -31.35 -24.59
C THR A 5 -15.88 -30.84 -23.64
N LYS A 6 -15.26 -29.70 -23.96
CA LYS A 6 -14.44 -28.99 -22.97
C LYS A 6 -14.39 -27.48 -23.24
N GLY A 7 -15.20 -26.76 -22.46
CA GLY A 7 -14.91 -25.42 -21.94
C GLY A 7 -14.55 -24.34 -22.95
N THR A 8 -15.55 -23.64 -23.46
CA THR A 8 -15.38 -22.25 -23.93
C THR A 8 -15.08 -21.36 -22.73
N LEU A 9 -13.81 -21.26 -22.34
CA LEU A 9 -13.35 -20.23 -21.42
C LEU A 9 -13.32 -18.91 -22.19
N SER A 10 -14.43 -18.18 -22.16
CA SER A 10 -14.51 -16.81 -22.66
C SER A 10 -13.49 -15.96 -21.91
N ALA A 11 -12.39 -15.60 -22.57
CA ALA A 11 -11.38 -14.67 -22.07
C ALA A 11 -11.93 -13.23 -22.08
N GLY A 12 -12.91 -12.95 -21.22
CA GLY A 12 -13.37 -11.60 -20.94
C GLY A 12 -12.38 -10.88 -20.01
N ARG A 13 -12.02 -9.63 -20.35
CA ARG A 13 -11.20 -8.78 -19.48
C ARG A 13 -11.95 -8.55 -18.16
N PRO A 14 -11.35 -8.83 -16.98
CA PRO A 14 -11.99 -8.63 -15.68
C PRO A 14 -12.36 -7.17 -15.32
N SER A 15 -12.13 -6.21 -16.23
CA SER A 15 -12.41 -4.79 -15.99
C SER A 15 -13.89 -4.40 -16.05
N ALA A 16 -14.79 -5.33 -16.41
CA ALA A 16 -16.18 -5.00 -16.72
C ALA A 16 -17.17 -5.02 -15.53
N LYS A 17 -16.78 -5.43 -14.32
CA LYS A 17 -17.70 -5.47 -13.17
C LYS A 17 -17.12 -4.84 -11.91
N SER A 18 -17.53 -3.59 -11.70
CA SER A 18 -17.72 -2.89 -10.42
C SER A 18 -16.54 -2.84 -9.44
N SER A 19 -15.77 -1.76 -9.54
CA SER A 19 -15.01 -1.17 -8.42
C SER A 19 -15.34 0.32 -8.23
N LYS A 20 -16.60 0.71 -8.50
CA LYS A 20 -17.10 2.09 -8.28
C LYS A 20 -17.22 2.51 -6.81
N ALA A 21 -17.02 1.59 -5.86
CA ALA A 21 -17.06 1.90 -4.43
C ALA A 21 -15.68 2.19 -3.82
N ALA A 22 -14.58 1.98 -4.55
CA ALA A 22 -13.23 2.27 -4.06
C ALA A 22 -12.81 3.75 -4.22
N THR A 23 -13.71 4.62 -4.70
CA THR A 23 -13.34 5.84 -5.44
C THR A 23 -13.76 7.17 -4.80
N LEU A 24 -14.11 7.26 -3.51
CA LEU A 24 -14.38 8.57 -2.89
C LEU A 24 -13.62 8.81 -1.58
N ALA A 25 -13.59 7.84 -0.68
CA ALA A 25 -12.79 7.96 0.55
C ALA A 25 -11.27 8.01 0.27
N SER A 26 -10.80 7.39 -0.82
CA SER A 26 -9.39 7.44 -1.24
C SER A 26 -8.99 8.78 -1.87
N LEU A 27 -9.98 9.58 -2.32
CA LEU A 27 -9.80 10.91 -2.92
C LEU A 27 -10.04 12.05 -1.93
N ALA A 28 -10.49 11.79 -0.70
CA ALA A 28 -10.54 12.82 0.33
C ALA A 28 -9.14 13.42 0.45
N ASP A 29 -9.02 14.71 0.13
CA ASP A 29 -7.75 15.43 0.04
C ASP A 29 -6.94 15.20 1.31
N LYS A 30 -5.92 14.37 1.21
CA LYS A 30 -4.92 14.27 2.26
C LYS A 30 -4.20 15.61 2.28
N ALA A 31 -4.13 16.24 3.45
CA ALA A 31 -3.41 17.48 3.65
C ALA A 31 -2.04 17.42 2.96
N ALA A 32 -1.62 18.53 2.35
CA ALA A 32 -0.38 18.61 1.59
C ALA A 32 0.80 18.10 2.42
N THR A 33 1.35 16.93 2.07
CA THR A 33 2.51 16.37 2.74
C THR A 33 3.79 16.88 2.11
N VAL A 34 4.71 17.38 2.93
CA VAL A 34 6.08 17.71 2.49
C VAL A 34 6.94 16.45 2.59
N ARG A 35 7.72 16.17 1.53
CA ARG A 35 8.74 15.11 1.57
C ARG A 35 10.00 15.65 2.23
N VAL A 36 10.56 14.89 3.16
CA VAL A 36 11.85 15.19 3.78
C VAL A 36 12.94 14.31 3.15
N ASN A 37 14.15 14.85 3.02
CA ASN A 37 15.29 14.09 2.53
C ASN A 37 15.88 13.29 3.70
N PHE A 38 15.96 11.96 3.56
CA PHE A 38 16.36 11.07 4.64
C PHE A 38 17.19 9.92 4.10
N ASP A 39 18.44 9.87 4.53
CA ASP A 39 19.39 8.83 4.15
C ASP A 39 19.64 7.92 5.36
N LEU A 40 19.58 6.61 5.12
CA LEU A 40 19.90 5.59 6.11
C LEU A 40 20.80 4.55 5.48
N ASP A 41 21.78 4.10 6.24
CA ASP A 41 22.56 2.93 5.85
C ASP A 41 21.69 1.67 5.81
N ARG A 42 22.15 0.65 5.09
CA ARG A 42 21.40 -0.60 4.90
C ARG A 42 20.98 -1.24 6.22
N ASP A 43 21.90 -1.25 7.20
CA ASP A 43 21.66 -1.85 8.51
C ASP A 43 20.64 -1.07 9.33
N GLN A 44 20.65 0.26 9.24
CA GLN A 44 19.68 1.12 9.91
C GLN A 44 18.29 0.94 9.29
N HIS A 45 18.21 0.89 7.96
CA HIS A 45 16.94 0.62 7.27
C HIS A 45 16.38 -0.78 7.64
N ILE A 46 17.22 -1.81 7.76
CA ILE A 46 16.79 -3.14 8.19
C ILE A 46 16.22 -3.08 9.62
N LYS A 47 16.94 -2.44 10.56
CA LYS A 47 16.47 -2.27 11.94
C LYS A 47 15.13 -1.54 11.99
N LEU A 48 15.00 -0.44 11.25
CA LEU A 48 13.77 0.35 11.18
C LEU A 48 12.61 -0.46 10.60
N LYS A 49 12.87 -1.23 9.54
CA LYS A 49 11.86 -2.10 8.92
C LYS A 49 11.41 -3.22 9.87
N LEU A 50 12.34 -3.86 10.57
CA LEU A 50 12.03 -4.90 11.55
C LEU A 50 11.19 -4.34 12.71
N TYR A 51 11.53 -3.14 13.19
CA TYR A 51 10.80 -2.44 14.25
C TYR A 51 9.38 -2.08 13.82
N ALA A 52 9.20 -1.59 12.59
CA ALA A 52 7.89 -1.29 12.03
C ALA A 52 7.03 -2.56 11.89
N THR A 53 7.60 -3.65 11.35
CA THR A 53 6.92 -4.94 11.22
C THR A 53 6.47 -5.51 12.57
N LYS A 54 7.32 -5.42 13.61
CA LYS A 54 6.96 -5.88 14.97
C LYS A 54 5.74 -5.18 15.57
N GLN A 55 5.49 -3.94 15.17
CA GLN A 55 4.34 -3.14 15.64
C GLN A 55 3.15 -3.18 14.68
N GLY A 56 3.25 -3.88 13.55
CA GLY A 56 2.21 -3.86 12.52
C GLY A 56 2.06 -2.50 11.82
N LYS A 57 3.09 -1.64 11.90
CA LYS A 57 3.11 -0.30 11.29
C LYS A 57 4.00 -0.26 10.06
N SER A 58 3.77 0.73 9.21
CA SER A 58 4.69 1.13 8.15
C SER A 58 5.81 2.01 8.71
N ILE A 59 6.94 2.09 7.99
CA ILE A 59 8.05 3.00 8.35
C ILE A 59 7.55 4.45 8.41
N LYS A 60 6.62 4.83 7.51
CA LYS A 60 6.02 6.17 7.50
C LYS A 60 5.29 6.46 8.81
N GLU A 61 4.44 5.55 9.27
CA GLU A 61 3.68 5.73 10.51
C GLU A 61 4.61 5.79 11.72
N VAL A 62 5.64 4.94 11.78
CA VAL A 62 6.65 5.01 12.84
C VAL A 62 7.33 6.38 12.90
N LEU A 63 7.76 6.91 11.75
CA LEU A 63 8.41 8.23 11.69
C LEU A 63 7.43 9.37 11.98
N SER A 64 6.19 9.28 11.49
CA SER A 64 5.13 10.25 11.79
C SER A 64 4.80 10.30 13.28
N ASP A 65 4.65 9.15 13.93
CA ASP A 65 4.40 9.04 15.37
C ASP A 65 5.56 9.60 16.18
N TYR A 66 6.80 9.32 15.75
CA TYR A 66 8.00 9.86 16.40
C TYR A 66 8.06 11.38 16.32
N VAL A 67 7.80 11.96 15.14
CA VAL A 67 7.77 13.42 14.94
C VAL A 67 6.67 14.07 15.78
N ALA A 68 5.51 13.43 15.92
CA ALA A 68 4.40 13.95 16.74
C ALA A 68 4.71 13.98 18.25
N GLN A 69 5.76 13.27 18.71
CA GLN A 69 6.21 13.26 20.10
C GLN A 69 7.32 14.29 20.38
N LEU A 70 7.81 15.00 19.38
CA LEU A 70 8.85 16.02 19.58
C LEU A 70 8.29 17.24 20.34
N PRO A 71 9.06 17.85 21.25
CA PRO A 71 8.66 19.10 21.90
C PRO A 71 8.62 20.26 20.89
N GLU A 72 7.82 21.29 21.19
CA GLU A 72 7.85 22.58 20.46
C GLU A 72 9.07 23.43 20.83
#